data_AF-A0A507C8A0-F1
#
_entry.id   AF-A0A507C8A0-F1
#
_cell.length_a   1.000
_cell.length_b   1.000
_cell.length_c   1.000
_cell.angle_alpha   90.00
_cell.angle_beta   90.00
_cell.angle_gamma   90.00
#
_symmetry.space_group_name_H-M   'P 1'
#
loop_
_entity.id
_entity.type
_entity.pdbx_description
1 polymer ?
#
loop_
_entity_poly.entity_id
_entity_poly.type
_entity_poly.pdbx_seq_one_letter_code
_entity_poly.pdbx_strand_id
1 'polypeptide(L)'
;MPISLHSHSGQYCQHAHGQLEQVIQKAIAMEFTCFGLSEHMPRSLDRDLYPEEVQLGMSPSSLSTTYQDFITEARRLISQCQTPTTTLLLGMETEYIRISDLDAVSTLRALHNIDYIVGSVHHVAEIPLDYNEEMYASIESLLGGTETVFRVYFNAQYEMLKQLKPEVVGHFDLVRLFRPEHGLSDVVMGLIERNIEWIAEYGGLVEINSRALKKNLGSPYPFRDILQKMIANKIKFTLSDDSHGPNDVAMHYDKLRDYLIENNITSVYSLAKDQDGKVTVKEHSNISAHPFWSKNCLIPSVESTPSESLATATRTATSPASSPDLVAVVRPTSPLSIKSASSCASPRMHASKHNSMSDIEPKLPGSYPSNNSNRSEMDSSLVSESELVVSEAGVVHNHSDDEVGDHEKKEEEVKGEVEEEVVVVEKQPDLGVKSHESLEESYIITAGSVDEEEFVIVEPDDALDC
;
A
#
# COMPACT_ATOMS: atom_id res chain seq x y z
N MET A 1 -8.11 19.69 7.08
CA MET A 1 -8.67 19.30 5.78
C MET A 1 -8.83 17.78 5.78
N PRO A 2 -10.03 17.19 5.53
CA PRO A 2 -10.14 15.77 5.20
C PRO A 2 -9.39 15.45 3.90
N ILE A 3 -8.47 14.51 4.03
CA ILE A 3 -7.55 13.98 3.01
C ILE A 3 -7.53 12.47 3.25
N SER A 4 -7.55 11.66 2.19
CA SER A 4 -7.07 10.27 2.23
C SER A 4 -6.32 10.03 0.94
N LEU A 5 -5.08 9.53 1.03
CA LEU A 5 -4.27 9.15 -0.13
C LEU A 5 -4.16 7.63 -0.29
N HIS A 6 -5.08 6.88 0.33
CA HIS A 6 -5.05 5.42 0.39
C HIS A 6 -6.48 4.86 0.29
N SER A 7 -6.87 4.29 -0.86
CA SER A 7 -8.18 3.65 -1.02
C SER A 7 -8.26 2.59 -2.13
N HIS A 8 -9.15 1.62 -1.89
CA HIS A 8 -9.32 0.37 -2.63
C HIS A 8 -10.82 0.07 -2.86
N SER A 9 -11.11 -0.89 -3.74
CA SER A 9 -12.47 -1.21 -4.17
C SER A 9 -12.63 -2.68 -4.53
N GLY A 10 -13.80 -3.24 -4.22
CA GLY A 10 -14.13 -4.65 -4.48
C GLY A 10 -14.33 -5.02 -5.95
N GLN A 11 -14.01 -4.13 -6.88
CA GLN A 11 -13.87 -4.46 -8.31
C GLN A 11 -12.47 -4.98 -8.64
N TYR A 12 -11.45 -4.55 -7.90
CA TYR A 12 -10.05 -4.69 -8.29
C TYR A 12 -9.17 -5.30 -7.18
N CYS A 13 -9.52 -5.11 -5.91
CA CYS A 13 -8.94 -5.81 -4.76
C CYS A 13 -9.92 -6.86 -4.19
N GLN A 14 -9.46 -8.12 -4.01
CA GLN A 14 -10.33 -9.25 -3.62
C GLN A 14 -10.81 -9.20 -2.16
N HIS A 15 -10.06 -8.54 -1.28
CA HIS A 15 -10.44 -8.32 0.12
C HIS A 15 -11.04 -6.92 0.37
N ALA A 16 -11.32 -6.15 -0.69
CA ALA A 16 -12.08 -4.89 -0.66
C ALA A 16 -13.54 -5.09 -1.12
N HIS A 17 -14.39 -4.07 -0.92
CA HIS A 17 -15.84 -4.15 -1.15
C HIS A 17 -16.40 -2.94 -1.91
N GLY A 18 -17.53 -3.14 -2.61
CA GLY A 18 -18.22 -2.07 -3.36
C GLY A 18 -17.52 -1.68 -4.66
N GLN A 19 -18.13 -0.74 -5.39
CA GLN A 19 -17.58 -0.19 -6.64
C GLN A 19 -16.66 1.02 -6.36
N LEU A 20 -15.63 1.23 -7.17
CA LEU A 20 -14.73 2.39 -7.09
C LEU A 20 -15.50 3.71 -7.15
N GLU A 21 -16.53 3.79 -8.00
CA GLU A 21 -17.42 4.95 -8.08
C GLU A 21 -18.14 5.23 -6.74
N GLN A 22 -18.52 4.19 -5.98
CA GLN A 22 -19.18 4.36 -4.68
C GLN A 22 -18.22 4.92 -3.62
N VAL A 23 -16.94 4.53 -3.67
CA VAL A 23 -15.89 5.08 -2.79
C VAL A 23 -15.68 6.57 -3.09
N ILE A 24 -15.60 6.93 -4.37
CA ILE A 24 -15.44 8.33 -4.83
C ILE A 24 -16.67 9.18 -4.48
N GLN A 25 -17.88 8.70 -4.77
CA GLN A 25 -19.12 9.40 -4.42
C GLN A 25 -19.22 9.65 -2.90
N LYS A 26 -18.79 8.68 -2.07
CA LYS A 26 -18.72 8.81 -0.62
C LYS A 26 -17.69 9.86 -0.17
N ALA A 27 -16.48 9.86 -0.75
CA ALA A 27 -15.45 10.85 -0.42
C ALA A 27 -15.89 12.28 -0.78
N ILE A 28 -16.53 12.47 -1.94
CA ILE A 28 -17.13 13.75 -2.35
C ILE A 28 -18.23 14.17 -1.38
N ALA A 29 -19.14 13.25 -1.00
CA ALA A 29 -20.22 13.52 -0.06
C ALA A 29 -19.73 13.87 1.37
N MET A 30 -18.49 13.51 1.73
CA MET A 30 -17.84 13.86 3.00
C MET A 30 -16.92 15.09 2.91
N GLU A 31 -16.94 15.83 1.80
CA GLU A 31 -16.16 17.07 1.58
C GLU A 31 -14.63 16.89 1.59
N PHE A 32 -14.10 15.73 1.18
CA PHE A 32 -12.65 15.58 0.93
C PHE A 32 -12.20 16.53 -0.19
N THR A 33 -11.07 17.23 -0.04
CA THR A 33 -10.47 18.03 -1.14
C THR A 33 -9.37 17.29 -1.89
N CYS A 34 -8.88 16.19 -1.32
CA CYS A 34 -7.87 15.34 -1.93
C CYS A 34 -8.22 13.90 -1.56
N PHE A 35 -8.51 13.08 -2.56
CA PHE A 35 -8.80 11.65 -2.39
C PHE A 35 -8.01 10.83 -3.42
N GLY A 36 -7.23 9.88 -2.93
CA GLY A 36 -6.34 9.03 -3.72
C GLY A 36 -6.97 7.67 -4.03
N LEU A 37 -6.92 7.26 -5.29
CA LEU A 37 -7.33 5.92 -5.75
C LEU A 37 -6.05 5.10 -5.91
N SER A 38 -5.80 4.08 -5.08
CA SER A 38 -4.46 3.50 -4.89
C SER A 38 -4.47 1.97 -4.83
N GLU A 39 -5.13 1.31 -5.78
CA GLU A 39 -5.19 -0.16 -5.79
C GLU A 39 -3.79 -0.81 -5.81
N HIS A 40 -3.70 -2.01 -5.22
CA HIS A 40 -2.49 -2.83 -5.21
C HIS A 40 -2.00 -3.12 -6.62
N MET A 41 -0.70 -2.94 -6.86
CA MET A 41 -0.05 -3.42 -8.09
C MET A 41 -0.25 -4.93 -8.30
N PRO A 42 -0.36 -5.42 -9.54
CA PRO A 42 -0.53 -6.85 -9.83
C PRO A 42 0.72 -7.66 -9.41
N ARG A 43 0.48 -8.84 -8.81
CA ARG A 43 1.53 -9.83 -8.52
C ARG A 43 2.16 -10.32 -9.82
N SER A 44 3.49 -10.50 -9.85
CA SER A 44 4.23 -10.86 -11.07
C SER A 44 4.38 -12.38 -11.30
N LEU A 45 4.26 -13.22 -10.26
CA LEU A 45 4.48 -14.67 -10.33
C LEU A 45 3.37 -15.44 -9.61
N ASP A 46 3.04 -16.65 -10.08
CA ASP A 46 1.95 -17.47 -9.51
C ASP A 46 2.17 -17.87 -8.03
N ARG A 47 3.42 -17.92 -7.58
CA ARG A 47 3.79 -18.23 -6.19
C ARG A 47 3.55 -17.07 -5.21
N ASP A 48 3.41 -15.85 -5.73
CA ASP A 48 3.25 -14.62 -4.95
C ASP A 48 1.77 -14.22 -4.80
N LEU A 49 0.84 -15.04 -5.33
CA LEU A 49 -0.62 -14.82 -5.26
C LEU A 49 -1.16 -15.02 -3.83
N TYR A 50 -2.07 -14.16 -3.40
CA TYR A 50 -2.76 -14.33 -2.11
C TYR A 50 -3.69 -15.56 -2.13
N PRO A 51 -3.96 -16.22 -0.99
CA PRO A 51 -4.70 -17.49 -0.97
C PRO A 51 -6.11 -17.44 -1.56
N GLU A 52 -6.82 -16.32 -1.46
CA GLU A 52 -8.12 -16.10 -2.11
C GLU A 52 -8.00 -16.01 -3.64
N GLU A 53 -6.90 -15.48 -4.16
CA GLU A 53 -6.64 -15.31 -5.59
C GLU A 53 -6.37 -16.68 -6.22
N VAL A 54 -5.60 -17.52 -5.53
CA VAL A 54 -5.40 -18.94 -5.88
C VAL A 54 -6.73 -19.71 -5.83
N GLN A 55 -7.57 -19.49 -4.81
CA GLN A 55 -8.90 -20.12 -4.69
C GLN A 55 -9.87 -19.67 -5.81
N LEU A 56 -9.75 -18.44 -6.29
CA LEU A 56 -10.53 -17.90 -7.41
C LEU A 56 -9.95 -18.31 -8.79
N GLY A 57 -8.82 -18.99 -8.84
CA GLY A 57 -8.16 -19.41 -10.08
C GLY A 57 -7.52 -18.26 -10.85
N MET A 58 -7.10 -17.21 -10.15
CA MET A 58 -6.41 -16.05 -10.73
C MET A 58 -4.96 -16.38 -11.09
N SER A 59 -4.34 -15.50 -11.87
CA SER A 59 -2.94 -15.55 -12.31
C SER A 59 -2.37 -14.12 -12.43
N PRO A 60 -1.04 -13.93 -12.48
CA PRO A 60 -0.41 -12.64 -12.80
C PRO A 60 -1.00 -11.95 -14.04
N SER A 61 -1.40 -12.73 -15.06
CA SER A 61 -2.00 -12.23 -16.30
C SER A 61 -3.44 -11.70 -16.09
N SER A 62 -4.27 -12.42 -15.32
CA SER A 62 -5.61 -11.92 -14.99
C SER A 62 -5.54 -10.71 -14.06
N LEU A 63 -4.61 -10.69 -13.10
CA LEU A 63 -4.38 -9.54 -12.22
C LEU A 63 -3.90 -8.31 -12.99
N SER A 64 -3.00 -8.49 -13.97
CA SER A 64 -2.57 -7.41 -14.87
C SER A 64 -3.74 -6.86 -15.69
N THR A 65 -4.68 -7.72 -16.10
CA THR A 65 -5.93 -7.30 -16.75
C THR A 65 -6.82 -6.50 -15.79
N THR A 66 -7.07 -7.03 -14.59
CA THR A 66 -7.86 -6.36 -13.53
C THR A 66 -7.27 -4.98 -13.17
N TYR A 67 -5.95 -4.86 -13.10
CA TYR A 67 -5.28 -3.59 -12.86
C TYR A 67 -5.41 -2.64 -14.06
N GLN A 68 -5.31 -3.13 -15.31
CA GLN A 68 -5.56 -2.31 -16.50
C GLN A 68 -7.02 -1.81 -16.58
N ASP A 69 -7.99 -2.59 -16.10
CA ASP A 69 -9.39 -2.17 -15.96
C ASP A 69 -9.54 -1.09 -14.87
N PHE A 70 -8.86 -1.24 -13.72
CA PHE A 70 -8.77 -0.19 -12.69
C PHE A 70 -8.24 1.12 -13.26
N ILE A 71 -7.09 1.10 -13.95
CA ILE A 71 -6.48 2.30 -14.55
C ILE A 71 -7.44 2.98 -15.55
N THR A 72 -8.23 2.20 -16.28
CA THR A 72 -9.21 2.72 -17.24
C THR A 72 -10.40 3.39 -16.53
N GLU A 73 -10.97 2.72 -15.53
CA GLU A 73 -12.14 3.19 -14.80
C GLU A 73 -11.81 4.35 -13.85
N ALA A 74 -10.68 4.29 -13.15
CA ALA A 74 -10.20 5.37 -12.29
C ALA A 74 -10.01 6.67 -13.09
N ARG A 75 -9.43 6.62 -14.29
CA ARG A 75 -9.33 7.79 -15.19
C ARG A 75 -10.69 8.30 -15.64
N ARG A 76 -11.64 7.41 -15.98
CA ARG A 76 -13.02 7.80 -16.33
C ARG A 76 -13.66 8.55 -15.16
N LEU A 77 -13.58 8.01 -13.95
CA LEU A 77 -14.17 8.58 -12.74
C LEU A 77 -13.49 9.88 -12.31
N ILE A 78 -12.16 9.99 -12.40
CA ILE A 78 -11.45 11.27 -12.20
C ILE A 78 -12.00 12.33 -13.17
N SER A 79 -12.17 11.99 -14.45
CA SER A 79 -12.67 12.95 -15.46
C SER A 79 -14.13 13.38 -15.28
N GLN A 80 -14.94 12.61 -14.55
CA GLN A 80 -16.38 12.85 -14.39
C GLN A 80 -16.78 13.32 -12.98
N CYS A 81 -16.04 12.93 -11.95
CA CYS A 81 -16.39 13.11 -10.54
C CYS A 81 -15.49 14.13 -9.81
N GLN A 82 -14.33 14.51 -10.37
CA GLN A 82 -13.50 15.56 -9.78
C GLN A 82 -14.27 16.89 -9.76
N THR A 83 -14.19 17.63 -8.65
CA THR A 83 -14.93 18.89 -8.46
C THR A 83 -13.97 20.06 -8.20
N PRO A 84 -14.41 21.34 -8.29
CA PRO A 84 -13.58 22.49 -7.96
C PRO A 84 -13.05 22.51 -6.51
N THR A 85 -13.62 21.68 -5.62
CA THR A 85 -13.13 21.48 -4.26
C THR A 85 -12.44 20.12 -4.08
N THR A 86 -12.86 19.06 -4.78
CA THR A 86 -12.37 17.69 -4.60
C THR A 86 -11.46 17.29 -5.74
N THR A 87 -10.14 17.34 -5.52
CA THR A 87 -9.13 16.72 -6.38
C THR A 87 -9.12 15.21 -6.18
N LEU A 88 -9.14 14.45 -7.27
CA LEU A 88 -8.98 13.01 -7.29
C LEU A 88 -7.63 12.69 -7.96
N LEU A 89 -6.87 11.73 -7.42
CA LEU A 89 -5.52 11.38 -7.91
C LEU A 89 -5.42 9.87 -8.20
N LEU A 90 -4.76 9.53 -9.31
CA LEU A 90 -4.49 8.15 -9.71
C LEU A 90 -3.16 7.69 -9.09
N GLY A 91 -3.25 6.87 -8.06
CA GLY A 91 -2.11 6.25 -7.39
C GLY A 91 -1.99 4.75 -7.64
N MET A 92 -1.08 4.13 -6.90
CA MET A 92 -0.84 2.69 -6.86
C MET A 92 -0.21 2.36 -5.50
N GLU A 93 -0.67 1.31 -4.82
CA GLU A 93 0.04 0.75 -3.67
C GLU A 93 1.02 -0.35 -4.11
N THR A 94 2.21 -0.40 -3.49
CA THR A 94 3.26 -1.35 -3.85
C THR A 94 3.23 -2.65 -3.04
N GLU A 95 3.29 -3.78 -3.74
CA GLU A 95 3.62 -5.07 -3.16
C GLU A 95 5.14 -5.26 -3.17
N TYR A 96 5.85 -4.84 -2.11
CA TYR A 96 7.25 -5.26 -1.95
C TYR A 96 7.30 -6.69 -1.39
N ILE A 97 7.74 -7.64 -2.24
CA ILE A 97 8.04 -9.03 -1.86
C ILE A 97 9.55 -9.28 -1.97
N ARG A 98 10.16 -8.72 -3.03
CA ARG A 98 11.53 -8.90 -3.49
C ARG A 98 12.04 -7.58 -4.09
N ILE A 99 13.35 -7.39 -4.16
CA ILE A 99 13.94 -6.19 -4.81
C ILE A 99 13.58 -6.08 -6.31
N SER A 100 13.30 -7.20 -6.98
CA SER A 100 12.86 -7.25 -8.38
C SER A 100 11.54 -6.53 -8.66
N ASP A 101 10.68 -6.38 -7.65
CA ASP A 101 9.32 -5.91 -7.83
C ASP A 101 9.29 -4.38 -7.99
N LEU A 102 10.36 -3.71 -7.54
CA LEU A 102 10.57 -2.26 -7.66
C LEU A 102 10.76 -1.80 -9.12
N ASP A 103 11.25 -2.68 -9.99
CA ASP A 103 11.32 -2.44 -11.45
C ASP A 103 9.93 -2.55 -12.08
N ALA A 104 9.07 -3.45 -11.59
CA ALA A 104 7.67 -3.53 -12.00
C ALA A 104 6.86 -2.31 -11.55
N VAL A 105 7.07 -1.81 -10.33
CA VAL A 105 6.51 -0.52 -9.85
C VAL A 105 6.89 0.62 -10.79
N SER A 106 8.18 0.73 -11.11
CA SER A 106 8.72 1.78 -11.99
C SER A 106 8.13 1.70 -13.41
N THR A 107 7.98 0.48 -13.92
CA THR A 107 7.38 0.19 -15.24
C THR A 107 5.90 0.56 -15.28
N LEU A 108 5.11 0.15 -14.29
CA LEU A 108 3.68 0.48 -14.18
C LEU A 108 3.45 1.99 -14.00
N ARG A 109 4.30 2.66 -13.20
CA ARG A 109 4.24 4.12 -13.04
C ARG A 109 4.41 4.86 -14.37
N ALA A 110 5.40 4.46 -15.16
CA ALA A 110 5.65 5.05 -16.48
C ALA A 110 4.57 4.69 -17.51
N LEU A 111 4.16 3.41 -17.59
CA LEU A 111 3.16 2.91 -18.55
C LEU A 111 1.77 3.55 -18.35
N HIS A 112 1.42 3.86 -17.09
CA HIS A 112 0.10 4.37 -16.75
C HIS A 112 0.10 5.83 -16.29
N ASN A 113 1.22 6.55 -16.35
CA ASN A 113 1.36 7.92 -15.83
C ASN A 113 0.76 8.05 -14.42
N ILE A 114 1.16 7.15 -13.51
CA ILE A 114 0.65 7.14 -12.14
C ILE A 114 1.15 8.41 -11.41
N ASP A 115 0.21 9.15 -10.81
CA ASP A 115 0.46 10.45 -10.20
C ASP A 115 1.42 10.31 -9.01
N TYR A 116 1.16 9.33 -8.14
CA TYR A 116 1.89 9.10 -6.89
C TYR A 116 1.90 7.62 -6.50
N ILE A 117 2.92 7.21 -5.75
CA ILE A 117 3.03 5.88 -5.17
C ILE A 117 2.67 5.94 -3.68
N VAL A 118 1.90 4.95 -3.20
CA VAL A 118 1.86 4.55 -1.80
C VAL A 118 2.86 3.42 -1.60
N GLY A 119 3.99 3.74 -0.97
CA GLY A 119 5.10 2.81 -0.77
C GLY A 119 4.87 1.95 0.47
N SER A 120 4.51 0.70 0.24
CA SER A 120 4.05 -0.27 1.25
C SER A 120 4.86 -1.57 1.20
N VAL A 121 4.84 -2.31 2.31
CA VAL A 121 5.51 -3.61 2.47
C VAL A 121 4.55 -4.57 3.15
N HIS A 122 3.99 -5.51 2.41
CA HIS A 122 3.05 -6.52 2.92
C HIS A 122 3.70 -7.88 3.21
N HIS A 123 4.94 -8.09 2.76
CA HIS A 123 5.62 -9.38 2.87
C HIS A 123 6.91 -9.30 3.69
N VAL A 124 7.19 -10.37 4.44
CA VAL A 124 8.50 -10.62 5.06
C VAL A 124 8.91 -12.07 4.76
N ALA A 125 10.14 -12.27 4.30
CA ALA A 125 10.62 -13.57 3.81
C ALA A 125 9.69 -14.19 2.74
N GLU A 126 9.17 -13.37 1.82
CA GLU A 126 8.27 -13.74 0.73
C GLU A 126 6.88 -14.25 1.17
N ILE A 127 6.52 -14.11 2.44
CA ILE A 127 5.22 -14.53 3.00
C ILE A 127 4.40 -13.28 3.39
N PRO A 128 3.09 -13.21 3.09
CA PRO A 128 2.22 -12.14 3.55
C PRO A 128 2.19 -12.03 5.08
N LEU A 129 2.55 -10.86 5.60
CA LEU A 129 2.65 -10.62 7.04
C LEU A 129 1.31 -10.19 7.65
N ASP A 130 0.47 -9.47 6.91
CA ASP A 130 -0.72 -8.82 7.44
C ASP A 130 -2.03 -9.59 7.16
N TYR A 131 -1.92 -10.65 6.35
CA TYR A 131 -3.02 -11.52 5.92
C TYR A 131 -3.71 -12.22 7.10
N ASN A 132 -2.97 -13.00 7.89
CA ASN A 132 -3.47 -13.61 9.12
C ASN A 132 -2.34 -14.02 10.09
N GLU A 133 -2.73 -14.30 11.34
CA GLU A 133 -1.86 -14.72 12.45
C GLU A 133 -1.08 -16.03 12.15
N GLU A 134 -1.64 -16.97 11.40
CA GLU A 134 -0.97 -18.25 11.06
C GLU A 134 0.20 -18.01 10.10
N MET A 135 0.01 -17.17 9.07
CA MET A 135 1.09 -16.74 8.19
C MET A 135 2.15 -15.95 8.96
N TYR A 136 1.77 -14.98 9.79
CA TYR A 136 2.72 -14.21 10.60
C TYR A 136 3.56 -15.12 11.52
N ALA A 137 2.93 -16.07 12.22
CA ALA A 137 3.62 -17.03 13.07
C ALA A 137 4.55 -17.98 12.27
N SER A 138 4.25 -18.24 11.00
CA SER A 138 5.15 -18.98 10.10
C SER A 138 6.41 -18.18 9.75
N ILE A 139 6.30 -16.86 9.58
CA ILE A 139 7.45 -15.95 9.37
C ILE A 139 8.33 -15.92 10.63
N GLU A 140 7.72 -15.79 11.82
CA GLU A 140 8.46 -15.87 13.09
C GLU A 140 9.18 -17.22 13.25
N SER A 141 8.52 -18.32 12.87
CA SER A 141 9.10 -19.68 12.91
C SER A 141 10.26 -19.86 11.93
N LEU A 142 10.20 -19.20 10.77
CA LEU A 142 11.26 -19.21 9.74
C LEU A 142 12.47 -18.34 10.12
N LEU A 143 12.21 -17.17 10.73
CA LEU A 143 13.24 -16.16 11.04
C LEU A 143 13.75 -16.19 12.50
N GLY A 144 13.24 -17.09 13.33
CA GLY A 144 13.68 -17.25 14.73
C GLY A 144 13.08 -16.24 15.72
N GLY A 145 11.94 -15.63 15.40
CA GLY A 145 11.16 -14.77 16.28
C GLY A 145 10.98 -13.31 15.80
N THR A 146 10.08 -12.60 16.48
CA THR A 146 9.56 -11.27 16.10
C THR A 146 10.64 -10.22 15.85
N GLU A 147 11.71 -10.20 16.65
CA GLU A 147 12.86 -9.29 16.50
C GLU A 147 13.49 -9.41 15.11
N THR A 148 13.66 -10.63 14.58
CA THR A 148 14.18 -10.83 13.22
C THR A 148 13.16 -10.42 12.16
N VAL A 149 11.86 -10.66 12.39
CA VAL A 149 10.78 -10.21 11.49
C VAL A 149 10.81 -8.68 11.34
N PHE A 150 10.89 -7.95 12.45
CA PHE A 150 11.02 -6.49 12.47
C PHE A 150 12.30 -6.03 11.74
N ARG A 151 13.44 -6.66 12.02
CA ARG A 151 14.71 -6.33 11.36
C ARG A 151 14.70 -6.59 9.85
N VAL A 152 14.04 -7.63 9.36
CA VAL A 152 13.90 -7.88 7.91
C VAL A 152 12.93 -6.87 7.30
N TYR A 153 11.78 -6.61 7.93
CA TYR A 153 10.79 -5.64 7.46
C TYR A 153 11.36 -4.23 7.28
N PHE A 154 12.05 -3.66 8.29
CA PHE A 154 12.59 -2.31 8.17
C PHE A 154 13.77 -2.21 7.18
N ASN A 155 14.41 -3.32 6.80
CA ASN A 155 15.38 -3.34 5.70
C ASN A 155 14.69 -3.44 4.32
N ALA A 156 13.65 -4.27 4.19
CA ALA A 156 12.80 -4.32 2.99
C ALA A 156 12.21 -2.93 2.67
N GLN A 157 11.65 -2.27 3.68
CA GLN A 157 11.14 -0.90 3.59
C GLN A 157 12.23 0.10 3.16
N TYR A 158 13.46 -0.02 3.66
CA TYR A 158 14.55 0.90 3.31
C TYR A 158 14.94 0.83 1.84
N GLU A 159 15.03 -0.37 1.26
CA GLU A 159 15.34 -0.54 -0.16
C GLU A 159 14.21 -0.02 -1.06
N MET A 160 12.95 -0.29 -0.69
CA MET A 160 11.76 0.30 -1.31
C MET A 160 11.83 1.84 -1.29
N LEU A 161 12.09 2.46 -0.13
CA LEU A 161 12.21 3.90 0.03
C LEU A 161 13.38 4.49 -0.75
N LYS A 162 14.50 3.78 -0.89
CA LYS A 162 15.68 4.22 -1.65
C LYS A 162 15.43 4.28 -3.15
N GLN A 163 14.85 3.21 -3.71
CA GLN A 163 14.67 3.05 -5.16
C GLN A 163 13.44 3.81 -5.67
N LEU A 164 12.33 3.80 -4.94
CA LEU A 164 11.07 4.43 -5.39
C LEU A 164 10.90 5.89 -4.96
N LYS A 165 11.42 6.25 -3.77
CA LYS A 165 11.18 7.55 -3.12
C LYS A 165 9.69 7.96 -3.15
N PRO A 166 8.79 7.09 -2.64
CA PRO A 166 7.35 7.22 -2.83
C PRO A 166 6.81 8.50 -2.20
N GLU A 167 5.87 9.17 -2.88
CA GLU A 167 5.29 10.42 -2.40
C GLU A 167 4.51 10.24 -1.09
N VAL A 168 3.93 9.05 -0.89
CA VAL A 168 3.33 8.61 0.38
C VAL A 168 4.00 7.31 0.81
N VAL A 169 4.50 7.24 2.04
CA VAL A 169 4.92 6.00 2.69
C VAL A 169 3.71 5.42 3.41
N GLY A 170 3.29 4.22 3.03
CA GLY A 170 2.18 3.50 3.64
C GLY A 170 2.53 2.98 5.04
N HIS A 171 1.50 2.87 5.89
CA HIS A 171 1.42 2.15 7.17
C HIS A 171 2.76 1.68 7.77
N PHE A 172 3.61 2.64 8.14
CA PHE A 172 5.06 2.48 8.31
C PHE A 172 5.50 1.35 9.26
N ASP A 173 4.68 0.95 10.23
CA ASP A 173 4.96 -0.14 11.17
C ASP A 173 3.90 -1.25 11.16
N LEU A 174 3.29 -1.53 9.99
CA LEU A 174 2.34 -2.64 9.75
C LEU A 174 2.84 -3.99 10.27
N VAL A 175 4.16 -4.21 10.31
CA VAL A 175 4.80 -5.41 10.90
C VAL A 175 4.38 -5.68 12.35
N ARG A 176 3.85 -4.68 13.06
CA ARG A 176 3.32 -4.79 14.42
C ARG A 176 1.88 -5.29 14.49
N LEU A 177 1.16 -5.50 13.37
CA LEU A 177 -0.27 -5.84 13.36
C LEU A 177 -0.64 -6.99 14.31
N PHE A 178 0.10 -8.10 14.25
CA PHE A 178 -0.12 -9.26 15.14
C PHE A 178 0.74 -9.21 16.42
N ARG A 179 1.62 -8.21 16.56
CA ARG A 179 2.59 -8.08 17.67
C ARG A 179 2.68 -6.63 18.21
N PRO A 180 1.56 -5.94 18.52
CA PRO A 180 1.58 -4.51 18.86
C PRO A 180 2.35 -4.20 20.14
N GLU A 181 2.27 -5.12 21.11
CA GLU A 181 2.95 -5.05 22.42
C GLU A 181 4.42 -5.53 22.38
N HIS A 182 4.96 -5.93 21.22
CA HIS A 182 6.37 -6.31 21.12
C HIS A 182 7.24 -5.06 21.17
N GLY A 183 8.22 -5.07 22.08
CA GLY A 183 9.15 -3.95 22.25
C GLY A 183 10.06 -3.78 21.03
N LEU A 184 10.40 -2.54 20.71
CA LEU A 184 11.40 -2.22 19.70
C LEU A 184 12.78 -2.24 20.37
N SER A 185 13.68 -3.12 19.94
CA SER A 185 15.08 -3.14 20.41
C SER A 185 15.83 -1.90 19.92
N ASP A 186 16.99 -1.59 20.51
CA ASP A 186 17.86 -0.51 20.01
C ASP A 186 18.29 -0.76 18.54
N VAL A 187 18.42 -2.02 18.14
CA VAL A 187 18.74 -2.43 16.76
C VAL A 187 17.57 -2.15 15.82
N VAL A 188 16.34 -2.51 16.20
CA VAL A 188 15.14 -2.21 15.42
C VAL A 188 14.88 -0.70 15.37
N MET A 189 15.08 0.01 16.48
CA MET A 189 14.95 1.46 16.56
C MET A 189 15.95 2.16 15.63
N GLY A 190 17.21 1.72 15.57
CA GLY A 190 18.19 2.27 14.63
C GLY A 190 17.81 2.06 13.14
N LEU A 191 17.17 0.94 12.80
CA LEU A 191 16.63 0.71 11.46
C LEU A 191 15.43 1.63 11.15
N ILE A 192 14.56 1.86 12.14
CA ILE A 192 13.44 2.80 12.04
C ILE A 192 13.95 4.24 11.87
N GLU A 193 14.92 4.68 12.67
CA GLU A 193 15.47 6.03 12.62
C GLU A 193 16.17 6.31 11.28
N ARG A 194 17.00 5.39 10.79
CA ARG A 194 17.58 5.45 9.42
C ARG A 194 16.50 5.63 8.34
N ASN A 195 15.40 4.87 8.43
CA ASN A 195 14.31 4.97 7.44
C ASN A 195 13.60 6.32 7.53
N ILE A 196 13.39 6.85 8.74
CA ILE A 196 12.81 8.18 8.98
C ILE A 196 13.73 9.29 8.44
N GLU A 197 15.03 9.22 8.71
CA GLU A 197 16.03 10.18 8.21
C GLU A 197 16.02 10.25 6.68
N TRP A 198 15.98 9.11 5.99
CA TRP A 198 15.88 9.05 4.54
C TRP A 198 14.57 9.65 3.99
N ILE A 199 13.42 9.40 4.65
CA ILE A 199 12.14 10.02 4.27
C ILE A 199 12.19 11.55 4.46
N ALA A 200 12.86 12.03 5.52
CA ALA A 200 13.07 13.45 5.74
C ALA A 200 14.01 14.07 4.68
N GLU A 201 15.04 13.34 4.22
CA GLU A 201 15.97 13.76 3.16
C GLU A 201 15.26 13.91 1.80
N TYR A 202 14.60 12.85 1.30
CA TYR A 202 13.89 12.94 0.01
C TYR A 202 12.57 13.73 0.11
N GLY A 203 12.07 13.94 1.33
CA GLY A 203 10.98 14.85 1.65
C GLY A 203 9.57 14.31 1.41
N GLY A 204 9.40 12.98 1.40
CA GLY A 204 8.12 12.30 1.23
C GLY A 204 7.10 12.57 2.34
N LEU A 205 5.85 12.13 2.13
CA LEU A 205 4.81 12.14 3.15
C LEU A 205 4.75 10.78 3.85
N VAL A 206 4.58 10.73 5.16
CA VAL A 206 4.17 9.50 5.87
C VAL A 206 2.68 9.59 6.15
N GLU A 207 1.92 8.54 5.87
CA GLU A 207 0.50 8.53 6.26
C GLU A 207 0.31 8.29 7.76
N ILE A 208 -0.65 8.99 8.35
CA ILE A 208 -1.24 8.57 9.63
C ILE A 208 -2.55 7.87 9.30
N ASN A 209 -2.51 6.54 9.35
CA ASN A 209 -3.53 5.63 8.80
C ASN A 209 -4.44 5.09 9.92
N SER A 210 -5.74 5.39 9.85
CA SER A 210 -6.72 4.96 10.85
C SER A 210 -7.13 3.49 10.75
N ARG A 211 -6.71 2.74 9.71
CA ARG A 211 -6.98 1.31 9.51
C ARG A 211 -6.58 0.42 10.66
N ALA A 212 -5.47 0.74 11.32
CA ALA A 212 -5.00 0.07 12.52
C ALA A 212 -6.10 -0.02 13.60
N LEU A 213 -6.93 1.03 13.73
CA LEU A 213 -8.04 1.10 14.67
C LEU A 213 -9.20 0.16 14.27
N LYS A 214 -9.41 -0.09 12.97
CA LYS A 214 -10.36 -1.10 12.45
C LYS A 214 -9.87 -2.53 12.74
N LYS A 215 -8.55 -2.75 12.72
CA LYS A 215 -7.89 -4.00 13.14
C LYS A 215 -7.82 -4.15 14.69
N ASN A 216 -8.42 -3.22 15.46
CA ASN A 216 -8.44 -3.15 16.93
C ASN A 216 -7.11 -2.81 17.62
N LEU A 217 -6.16 -2.21 16.91
CA LEU A 217 -4.92 -1.71 17.51
C LEU A 217 -5.16 -0.43 18.32
N GLY A 218 -4.33 -0.19 19.33
CA GLY A 218 -4.46 0.96 20.25
C GLY A 218 -4.05 2.33 19.67
N SER A 219 -3.58 2.36 18.42
CA SER A 219 -3.05 3.53 17.72
C SER A 219 -3.34 3.42 16.22
N PRO A 220 -3.47 4.55 15.49
CA PRO A 220 -3.14 4.59 14.06
C PRO A 220 -1.71 4.10 13.79
N TYR A 221 -1.42 3.68 12.56
CA TYR A 221 -0.04 3.65 12.06
C TYR A 221 0.39 5.09 11.68
N PRO A 222 1.65 5.51 11.86
CA PRO A 222 2.65 4.89 12.72
C PRO A 222 2.24 4.96 14.20
N PHE A 223 2.62 3.95 14.98
CA PHE A 223 2.38 3.96 16.44
C PHE A 223 3.12 5.14 17.12
N ARG A 224 2.64 5.50 18.31
CA ARG A 224 3.05 6.73 19.02
C ARG A 224 4.55 6.83 19.30
N ASP A 225 5.21 5.71 19.58
CA ASP A 225 6.66 5.63 19.81
C ASP A 225 7.45 6.05 18.55
N ILE A 226 7.09 5.51 17.39
CA ILE A 226 7.70 5.83 16.09
C ILE A 226 7.27 7.23 15.62
N LEU A 227 6.01 7.62 15.82
CA LEU A 227 5.49 8.93 15.46
C LEU A 227 6.28 10.06 16.14
N GLN A 228 6.67 9.91 17.40
CA GLN A 228 7.47 10.92 18.10
C GLN A 228 8.90 11.06 17.52
N LYS A 229 9.50 9.98 17.01
CA LYS A 229 10.76 10.03 16.24
C LYS A 229 10.57 10.76 14.91
N MET A 230 9.45 10.54 14.23
CA MET A 230 9.10 11.24 12.98
C MET A 230 8.83 12.73 13.20
N ILE A 231 8.16 13.11 14.29
CA ILE A 231 7.95 14.53 14.68
C ILE A 231 9.29 15.21 14.96
N ALA A 232 10.20 14.56 15.69
CA ALA A 232 11.54 15.10 15.96
C ALA A 232 12.34 15.36 14.65
N ASN A 233 12.20 14.46 13.67
CA ASN A 233 12.80 14.58 12.34
C ASN A 233 11.99 15.44 11.35
N LYS A 234 10.93 16.13 11.81
CA LYS A 234 10.10 17.06 11.02
C LYS A 234 9.45 16.42 9.77
N ILE A 235 9.11 15.14 9.88
CA ILE A 235 8.37 14.40 8.85
C ILE A 235 7.05 15.12 8.51
N LYS A 236 6.72 15.12 7.21
CA LYS A 236 5.45 15.64 6.71
C LYS A 236 4.40 14.53 6.78
N PHE A 237 3.33 14.75 7.52
CA PHE A 237 2.25 13.76 7.63
C PHE A 237 1.13 14.02 6.63
N THR A 238 0.65 12.97 5.96
CA THR A 238 -0.67 12.93 5.33
C THR A 238 -1.64 12.12 6.21
N LEU A 239 -2.92 12.10 5.86
CA LEU A 239 -3.92 11.24 6.50
C LEU A 239 -4.38 10.17 5.50
N SER A 240 -4.81 9.03 6.04
CA SER A 240 -5.54 8.00 5.30
C SER A 240 -6.46 7.17 6.20
N ASP A 241 -7.44 6.55 5.56
CA ASP A 241 -8.36 5.57 6.14
C ASP A 241 -8.06 4.13 5.70
N ASP A 242 -7.26 3.95 4.63
CA ASP A 242 -7.15 2.72 3.85
C ASP A 242 -8.57 2.14 3.62
N SER A 243 -9.30 2.88 2.78
CA SER A 243 -10.69 2.61 2.48
C SER A 243 -10.85 1.40 1.58
N HIS A 244 -11.13 0.23 2.14
CA HIS A 244 -11.49 -0.98 1.38
C HIS A 244 -12.98 -1.00 0.96
N GLY A 245 -13.52 0.15 0.57
CA GLY A 245 -14.90 0.31 0.13
C GLY A 245 -15.65 1.50 0.75
N PRO A 246 -16.89 1.78 0.28
CA PRO A 246 -17.63 3.01 0.60
C PRO A 246 -18.09 3.16 2.05
N ASN A 247 -17.95 2.11 2.88
CA ASN A 247 -18.22 2.19 4.32
C ASN A 247 -16.95 2.45 5.15
N ASP A 248 -15.76 2.33 4.54
CA ASP A 248 -14.46 2.56 5.21
C ASP A 248 -13.97 4.02 5.06
N VAL A 249 -14.55 4.81 4.15
CA VAL A 249 -14.18 6.22 3.93
C VAL A 249 -14.43 7.06 5.19
N ALA A 250 -13.38 7.73 5.65
CA ALA A 250 -13.24 8.41 6.93
C ALA A 250 -13.49 7.52 8.17
N MET A 251 -13.32 6.19 8.08
CA MET A 251 -13.47 5.30 9.23
C MET A 251 -12.45 5.66 10.31
N HIS A 252 -12.94 5.81 11.54
CA HIS A 252 -12.14 6.22 12.71
C HIS A 252 -11.44 7.59 12.57
N TYR A 253 -11.89 8.48 11.68
CA TYR A 253 -11.34 9.84 11.58
C TYR A 253 -11.64 10.71 12.81
N ASP A 254 -12.64 10.35 13.62
CA ASP A 254 -12.89 10.89 14.97
C ASP A 254 -11.69 10.61 15.91
N LYS A 255 -11.25 9.34 15.98
CA LYS A 255 -10.09 8.93 16.78
C LYS A 255 -8.77 9.46 16.19
N LEU A 256 -8.66 9.51 14.86
CA LEU A 256 -7.51 10.07 14.15
C LEU A 256 -7.30 11.55 14.50
N ARG A 257 -8.38 12.34 14.54
CA ARG A 257 -8.37 13.74 15.00
C ARG A 257 -7.79 13.87 16.40
N ASP A 258 -8.26 13.05 17.33
CA ASP A 258 -7.83 13.13 18.72
C ASP A 258 -6.36 12.68 18.87
N TYR A 259 -5.92 11.68 18.11
CA TYR A 259 -4.51 11.29 17.99
C TYR A 259 -3.61 12.42 17.45
N LEU A 260 -4.06 13.17 16.44
CA LEU A 260 -3.35 14.36 15.94
C LEU A 260 -3.22 15.45 17.03
N ILE A 261 -4.28 15.67 17.81
CA ILE A 261 -4.29 16.64 18.91
C ILE A 261 -3.35 16.22 20.04
N GLU A 262 -3.42 14.97 20.50
CA GLU A 262 -2.55 14.44 21.57
C GLU A 262 -1.06 14.52 21.22
N ASN A 263 -0.71 14.32 19.94
CA ASN A 263 0.67 14.41 19.45
C ASN A 263 1.06 15.82 18.97
N ASN A 264 0.22 16.84 19.20
CA ASN A 264 0.44 18.24 18.82
C ASN A 264 0.66 18.49 17.30
N ILE A 265 0.10 17.64 16.44
CA ILE A 265 0.20 17.77 14.99
C ILE A 265 -0.81 18.83 14.50
N THR A 266 -0.30 20.02 14.21
CA THR A 266 -1.11 21.21 13.82
C THR A 266 -1.33 21.34 12.31
N SER A 267 -0.49 20.70 11.50
CA SER A 267 -0.53 20.68 10.03
C SER A 267 -0.46 19.26 9.49
N VAL A 268 -1.19 18.99 8.41
CA VAL A 268 -0.96 17.83 7.52
C VAL A 268 -0.86 18.30 6.07
N TYR A 269 -0.32 17.44 5.23
CA TYR A 269 -0.04 17.71 3.83
C TYR A 269 -0.94 16.86 2.94
N SER A 270 -1.30 17.39 1.78
CA SER A 270 -1.88 16.60 0.68
C SER A 270 -1.03 16.73 -0.56
N LEU A 271 -1.25 15.81 -1.50
CA LEU A 271 -0.81 16.00 -2.88
C LEU A 271 -1.80 16.91 -3.62
N ALA A 272 -1.33 17.51 -4.71
CA ALA A 272 -2.10 18.32 -5.65
C ALA A 272 -1.40 18.33 -7.01
N LYS A 273 -2.13 18.64 -8.09
CA LYS A 273 -1.53 18.90 -9.41
C LYS A 273 -1.37 20.40 -9.63
N ASP A 274 -0.24 20.80 -10.21
CA ASP A 274 -0.03 22.17 -10.70
C ASP A 274 -0.61 22.36 -12.12
N GLN A 275 -0.32 23.49 -12.77
CA GLN A 275 -0.86 23.85 -14.08
C GLN A 275 -0.32 22.97 -15.21
N ASP A 276 0.86 22.38 -15.03
CA ASP A 276 1.51 21.47 -15.97
C ASP A 276 1.12 20.00 -15.68
N GLY A 277 0.23 19.77 -14.70
CA GLY A 277 -0.25 18.46 -14.28
C GLY A 277 0.71 17.71 -13.35
N LYS A 278 1.84 18.32 -12.97
CA LYS A 278 2.85 17.72 -12.11
C LYS A 278 2.37 17.68 -10.66
N VAL A 279 2.70 16.59 -9.96
CA VAL A 279 2.36 16.43 -8.54
C VAL A 279 3.23 17.32 -7.65
N THR A 280 2.57 17.99 -6.71
CA THR A 280 3.11 18.95 -5.75
C THR A 280 2.56 18.66 -4.36
N VAL A 281 3.28 19.10 -3.32
CA VAL A 281 2.88 18.95 -1.91
C VAL A 281 2.26 20.26 -1.41
N LYS A 282 1.09 20.18 -0.77
CA LYS A 282 0.36 21.32 -0.21
C LYS A 282 0.15 21.15 1.30
N GLU A 283 0.58 22.11 2.10
CA GLU A 283 0.28 22.15 3.54
C GLU A 283 -1.17 22.59 3.80
N HIS A 284 -1.78 22.00 4.83
CA HIS A 284 -3.02 22.42 5.45
C HIS A 284 -2.78 22.57 6.95
N SER A 285 -2.68 23.80 7.44
CA SER A 285 -2.44 24.10 8.86
C SER A 285 -3.75 24.28 9.65
N ASN A 286 -3.65 24.37 11.00
CA ASN A 286 -4.79 24.53 11.93
C ASN A 286 -5.82 23.38 11.87
N ILE A 287 -5.35 22.15 11.63
CA ILE A 287 -6.21 21.03 11.21
C ILE A 287 -7.24 20.60 12.24
N SER A 288 -6.92 20.67 13.54
CA SER A 288 -7.77 20.24 14.65
C SER A 288 -9.07 21.07 14.79
N ALA A 289 -9.07 22.30 14.27
CA ALA A 289 -10.22 23.21 14.25
C ALA A 289 -11.02 23.17 12.94
N HIS A 290 -10.68 22.28 12.00
CA HIS A 290 -11.30 22.25 10.67
C HIS A 290 -12.79 21.85 10.72
N PRO A 291 -13.72 22.55 10.02
CA PRO A 291 -15.17 22.30 10.13
C PRO A 291 -15.65 20.88 9.77
N PHE A 292 -14.86 20.11 9.02
CA PHE A 292 -15.13 18.71 8.70
C PHE A 292 -15.46 17.85 9.92
N TRP A 293 -14.72 18.03 11.03
CA TRP A 293 -14.87 17.21 12.22
C TRP A 293 -16.26 17.39 12.86
N SER A 294 -16.72 18.64 12.99
CA SER A 294 -18.04 18.96 13.55
C SER A 294 -19.18 18.68 12.57
N LYS A 295 -18.97 18.87 11.25
CA LYS A 295 -19.98 18.58 10.22
C LYS A 295 -20.37 17.10 10.17
N ASN A 296 -19.40 16.19 10.21
CA ASN A 296 -19.61 14.76 9.97
C ASN A 296 -19.86 13.95 11.25
N CYS A 297 -20.21 14.61 12.36
CA CYS A 297 -20.35 13.99 13.69
C CYS A 297 -19.08 13.26 14.19
N LEU A 298 -17.90 13.66 13.70
CA LEU A 298 -16.57 13.15 14.10
C LEU A 298 -15.99 13.90 15.31
N ILE A 299 -16.83 14.63 16.03
CA ILE A 299 -16.59 15.12 17.39
C ILE A 299 -17.74 14.56 18.22
N PRO A 300 -17.48 13.88 19.36
CA PRO A 300 -18.52 13.48 20.28
C PRO A 300 -19.40 14.67 20.65
N SER A 301 -20.72 14.55 20.49
CA SER A 301 -21.64 15.62 20.85
C SER A 301 -21.51 15.90 22.34
N VAL A 302 -21.01 17.10 22.69
CA VAL A 302 -20.99 17.57 24.08
C VAL A 302 -22.44 17.71 24.53
N GLU A 303 -22.93 16.72 25.29
CA GLU A 303 -24.25 16.81 25.91
C GLU A 303 -24.26 18.05 26.80
N SER A 304 -25.12 19.01 26.45
CA SER A 304 -25.26 20.25 27.22
C SER A 304 -25.92 19.93 28.55
N THR A 305 -25.11 19.68 29.58
CA THR A 305 -25.56 19.50 30.96
C THR A 305 -26.46 20.68 31.35
N PRO A 306 -27.74 20.46 31.70
CA PRO A 306 -28.64 21.55 32.06
C PRO A 306 -28.10 22.33 33.25
N SER A 307 -28.10 23.66 33.15
CA SER A 307 -27.65 24.53 34.23
C SER A 307 -28.68 24.58 35.37
N GLU A 308 -28.53 23.69 36.35
CA GLU A 308 -29.29 23.78 37.60
C GLU A 308 -28.96 25.08 38.33
N SER A 309 -29.95 25.98 38.41
CA SER A 309 -29.84 27.24 39.13
C SER A 309 -30.42 27.12 40.53
N LEU A 310 -29.75 27.77 41.49
CA LEU A 310 -29.97 27.74 42.94
C LEU A 310 -31.42 27.52 43.42
N ALA A 311 -31.57 26.60 44.38
CA ALA A 311 -32.62 26.65 45.40
C ALA A 311 -32.02 26.37 46.80
N THR A 312 -31.74 27.43 47.57
CA THR A 312 -31.14 27.32 48.90
C THR A 312 -32.18 26.96 49.96
N ALA A 313 -32.04 25.82 50.64
CA ALA A 313 -32.90 25.41 51.76
C ALA A 313 -32.08 24.82 52.93
N THR A 314 -31.91 25.59 54.00
CA THR A 314 -31.22 25.14 55.22
C THR A 314 -32.10 24.32 56.15
N ARG A 315 -31.64 23.13 56.57
CA ARG A 315 -31.90 22.64 57.93
C ARG A 315 -30.96 21.53 58.41
N THR A 316 -30.66 21.59 59.71
CA THR A 316 -29.94 20.61 60.55
C THR A 316 -30.64 19.23 60.57
N ALA A 317 -30.02 18.09 60.92
CA ALA A 317 -29.06 17.88 62.01
C ALA A 317 -28.32 16.50 61.98
N THR A 318 -27.43 16.31 62.96
CA THR A 318 -26.95 15.02 63.56
C THR A 318 -26.24 13.97 62.71
N SER A 319 -24.96 13.72 63.05
CA SER A 319 -24.29 12.41 62.93
C SER A 319 -24.74 11.46 64.08
N PRO A 320 -24.44 10.15 64.01
CA PRO A 320 -23.15 9.65 64.49
C PRO A 320 -22.48 8.64 63.53
N ALA A 321 -21.32 8.09 63.92
CA ALA A 321 -20.47 7.23 63.09
C ALA A 321 -20.37 5.78 63.62
N SER A 322 -20.05 4.82 62.75
CA SER A 322 -19.23 3.64 63.09
C SER A 322 -18.80 2.80 61.87
N SER A 323 -17.48 2.77 61.62
CA SER A 323 -16.65 1.61 61.22
C SER A 323 -16.97 0.74 59.97
N PRO A 324 -15.96 0.02 59.42
CA PRO A 324 -16.08 -0.72 58.15
C PRO A 324 -16.28 -2.24 58.35
N ASP A 325 -16.54 -2.95 57.26
CA ASP A 325 -16.28 -4.39 57.17
C ASP A 325 -15.78 -4.80 55.77
N LEU A 326 -14.86 -5.78 55.74
CA LEU A 326 -14.28 -6.37 54.52
C LEU A 326 -14.82 -7.80 54.36
N VAL A 327 -15.38 -8.13 53.19
CA VAL A 327 -15.77 -9.51 52.87
C VAL A 327 -15.17 -9.92 51.53
N ALA A 328 -14.26 -10.89 51.55
CA ALA A 328 -13.70 -11.51 50.36
C ALA A 328 -14.68 -12.53 49.76
N VAL A 329 -14.74 -12.62 48.42
CA VAL A 329 -15.53 -13.64 47.71
C VAL A 329 -14.59 -14.68 47.11
N VAL A 330 -14.86 -15.95 47.42
CA VAL A 330 -14.00 -17.11 47.08
C VAL A 330 -14.36 -17.68 45.70
N ARG A 331 -13.34 -18.04 44.91
CA ARG A 331 -13.51 -18.82 43.67
C ARG A 331 -13.81 -20.30 43.99
N PRO A 332 -14.84 -20.92 43.39
CA PRO A 332 -14.97 -22.36 43.37
C PRO A 332 -14.15 -22.97 42.21
N THR A 333 -13.25 -23.91 42.52
CA THR A 333 -12.59 -24.80 41.55
C THR A 333 -12.88 -26.25 41.89
N SER A 334 -13.25 -27.07 40.89
CA SER A 334 -12.99 -28.52 40.87
C SER A 334 -13.35 -29.14 39.51
N PRO A 335 -12.56 -30.11 39.00
CA PRO A 335 -12.81 -30.77 37.71
C PRO A 335 -13.42 -32.18 37.87
N LEU A 336 -13.82 -32.78 36.74
CA LEU A 336 -13.99 -34.24 36.59
C LEU A 336 -13.52 -34.68 35.19
N SER A 337 -13.20 -35.97 35.04
CA SER A 337 -12.62 -36.57 33.82
C SER A 337 -13.02 -38.05 33.72
N ILE A 338 -12.41 -38.82 32.78
CA ILE A 338 -12.45 -40.30 32.67
C ILE A 338 -13.76 -40.86 32.04
N LYS A 339 -13.78 -41.75 31.02
CA LYS A 339 -12.71 -42.37 30.20
C LYS A 339 -13.19 -42.84 28.81
N SER A 340 -12.23 -43.29 27.99
CA SER A 340 -12.31 -43.88 26.65
C SER A 340 -12.89 -45.31 26.55
N ALA A 341 -13.35 -45.69 25.34
CA ALA A 341 -13.33 -47.08 24.83
C ALA A 341 -13.20 -47.09 23.28
N SER A 342 -12.79 -48.22 22.68
CA SER A 342 -12.47 -48.37 21.25
C SER A 342 -13.02 -49.67 20.64
N SER A 343 -13.25 -49.70 19.31
CA SER A 343 -12.71 -50.77 18.42
C SER A 343 -13.18 -50.68 16.94
N CYS A 344 -12.19 -50.84 16.05
CA CYS A 344 -12.11 -51.61 14.79
C CYS A 344 -13.31 -51.86 13.83
N ALA A 345 -12.93 -51.86 12.54
CA ALA A 345 -13.29 -52.83 11.47
C ALA A 345 -14.26 -52.39 10.33
N SER A 346 -13.72 -52.34 9.11
CA SER A 346 -14.42 -52.49 7.83
C SER A 346 -14.48 -53.97 7.42
N PRO A 347 -15.41 -54.42 6.56
CA PRO A 347 -15.01 -54.63 5.15
C PRO A 347 -16.11 -54.55 4.05
N ARG A 348 -15.65 -54.30 2.81
CA ARG A 348 -16.13 -54.78 1.49
C ARG A 348 -17.63 -54.82 1.11
N MET A 349 -17.93 -54.01 0.08
CA MET A 349 -18.59 -54.38 -1.20
C MET A 349 -19.77 -55.37 -1.23
N HIS A 350 -20.88 -54.91 -1.83
CA HIS A 350 -21.55 -55.66 -2.91
C HIS A 350 -22.29 -54.71 -3.87
N ALA A 351 -22.50 -55.13 -5.13
CA ALA A 351 -23.23 -54.37 -6.15
C ALA A 351 -24.58 -55.00 -6.48
N SER A 352 -25.56 -54.19 -6.89
CA SER A 352 -26.80 -54.62 -7.56
C SER A 352 -27.33 -53.51 -8.50
N LYS A 353 -28.39 -53.80 -9.27
CA LYS A 353 -28.83 -53.03 -10.44
C LYS A 353 -30.25 -52.43 -10.32
N HIS A 354 -30.53 -51.52 -11.26
CA HIS A 354 -31.82 -51.22 -11.91
C HIS A 354 -32.73 -50.06 -11.43
N ASN A 355 -33.05 -49.24 -12.45
CA ASN A 355 -34.33 -48.59 -12.77
C ASN A 355 -34.71 -47.17 -12.27
N SER A 356 -34.60 -46.24 -13.24
CA SER A 356 -35.66 -45.33 -13.74
C SER A 356 -36.21 -44.16 -12.90
N MET A 357 -36.07 -42.96 -13.48
CA MET A 357 -36.98 -41.79 -13.46
C MET A 357 -37.44 -41.21 -12.11
N SER A 358 -36.93 -40.02 -11.77
CA SER A 358 -37.72 -38.78 -11.89
C SER A 358 -36.91 -37.49 -11.62
N ASP A 359 -37.04 -36.53 -12.55
CA ASP A 359 -37.24 -35.07 -12.41
C ASP A 359 -36.34 -34.11 -11.58
N ILE A 360 -36.33 -32.86 -12.09
CA ILE A 360 -35.96 -31.56 -11.48
C ILE A 360 -34.47 -31.14 -11.51
N GLU A 361 -34.15 -30.31 -12.51
CA GLU A 361 -33.11 -29.27 -12.43
C GLU A 361 -33.67 -28.00 -11.75
N PRO A 362 -32.89 -27.28 -10.92
CA PRO A 362 -33.20 -25.91 -10.51
C PRO A 362 -32.74 -24.89 -11.58
N LYS A 363 -33.56 -23.85 -11.82
CA LYS A 363 -33.33 -22.86 -12.89
C LYS A 363 -32.54 -21.63 -12.44
N LEU A 364 -31.80 -21.04 -13.38
CA LEU A 364 -31.35 -19.65 -13.34
C LEU A 364 -32.53 -18.66 -13.53
N PRO A 365 -32.60 -17.58 -12.76
CA PRO A 365 -33.13 -16.28 -13.16
C PRO A 365 -31.99 -15.24 -13.27
N GLY A 366 -32.09 -14.16 -14.04
CA GLY A 366 -33.14 -13.75 -14.97
C GLY A 366 -32.87 -12.32 -15.46
N SER A 367 -32.98 -12.06 -16.77
CA SER A 367 -32.70 -10.76 -17.36
C SER A 367 -33.86 -9.75 -17.21
N TYR A 368 -33.53 -8.46 -17.18
CA TYR A 368 -34.50 -7.35 -17.22
C TYR A 368 -34.67 -6.77 -18.63
N PRO A 369 -35.80 -6.12 -18.95
CA PRO A 369 -36.31 -6.04 -20.32
C PRO A 369 -36.01 -4.73 -21.07
N SER A 370 -36.14 -4.79 -22.40
CA SER A 370 -36.15 -3.64 -23.31
C SER A 370 -37.50 -3.48 -24.03
N ASN A 371 -37.93 -2.24 -24.24
CA ASN A 371 -39.06 -1.81 -25.10
C ASN A 371 -39.13 -0.26 -25.06
N ASN A 372 -39.45 0.49 -26.12
CA ASN A 372 -39.78 0.15 -27.52
C ASN A 372 -39.62 1.41 -28.44
N SER A 373 -40.00 1.29 -29.72
CA SER A 373 -40.45 2.31 -30.69
C SER A 373 -39.47 3.00 -31.66
N ASN A 374 -39.07 2.23 -32.69
CA ASN A 374 -39.39 2.42 -34.12
C ASN A 374 -39.08 3.72 -34.93
N ARG A 375 -38.66 3.47 -36.19
CA ARG A 375 -38.65 4.29 -37.43
C ARG A 375 -37.55 5.36 -37.60
N SER A 376 -36.97 5.58 -38.80
CA SER A 376 -37.19 4.94 -40.12
C SER A 376 -36.01 5.08 -41.11
N GLU A 377 -35.74 3.98 -41.84
CA GLU A 377 -35.43 3.87 -43.30
C GLU A 377 -34.30 4.69 -43.98
N MET A 378 -33.40 3.93 -44.65
CA MET A 378 -32.56 4.29 -45.82
C MET A 378 -31.42 5.32 -45.59
N ASP A 379 -30.34 5.36 -46.38
CA ASP A 379 -29.99 4.64 -47.64
C ASP A 379 -28.56 4.00 -47.57
N SER A 380 -27.89 3.79 -48.71
CA SER A 380 -26.89 2.73 -48.90
C SER A 380 -25.69 3.13 -49.77
N SER A 381 -24.56 2.43 -49.58
CA SER A 381 -23.40 2.32 -50.50
C SER A 381 -22.54 3.60 -50.74
N LEU A 382 -21.31 3.57 -51.27
CA LEU A 382 -20.19 2.59 -51.29
C LEU A 382 -18.90 3.38 -51.71
N VAL A 383 -17.73 2.95 -51.21
CA VAL A 383 -16.37 3.00 -51.85
C VAL A 383 -15.90 4.30 -52.56
N SER A 384 -14.77 4.86 -52.11
CA SER A 384 -13.55 5.01 -52.96
C SER A 384 -12.32 5.42 -52.15
N GLU A 385 -11.15 4.99 -52.63
CA GLU A 385 -9.81 5.36 -52.12
C GLU A 385 -9.28 6.59 -52.87
N SER A 386 -8.19 7.19 -52.37
CA SER A 386 -7.33 8.12 -53.15
C SER A 386 -5.91 8.11 -52.58
N GLU A 387 -4.91 8.15 -53.46
CA GLU A 387 -3.51 7.86 -53.14
C GLU A 387 -2.62 9.11 -52.94
N LEU A 388 -1.44 8.87 -52.32
CA LEU A 388 -0.11 9.44 -52.63
C LEU A 388 0.08 10.97 -52.84
N VAL A 389 1.05 11.56 -52.12
CA VAL A 389 2.43 11.87 -52.61
C VAL A 389 3.21 12.65 -51.53
N VAL A 390 4.54 12.46 -51.48
CA VAL A 390 5.51 13.17 -50.60
C VAL A 390 6.19 14.32 -51.37
N SER A 391 6.60 15.40 -50.68
CA SER A 391 7.66 16.29 -51.16
C SER A 391 8.51 16.88 -50.02
N GLU A 392 9.77 17.20 -50.32
CA GLU A 392 10.82 17.56 -49.36
C GLU A 392 11.12 19.07 -49.29
N ALA A 393 12.13 19.41 -48.48
CA ALA A 393 12.63 20.74 -48.14
C ALA A 393 13.02 21.65 -49.33
N GLY A 394 13.04 22.96 -49.05
CA GLY A 394 13.67 23.99 -49.89
C GLY A 394 14.43 25.01 -49.04
N VAL A 395 15.72 25.20 -49.31
CA VAL A 395 16.62 26.14 -48.60
C VAL A 395 16.70 27.47 -49.33
N VAL A 396 16.72 28.59 -48.60
CA VAL A 396 17.11 29.92 -49.11
C VAL A 396 17.98 30.65 -48.07
N HIS A 397 19.17 31.09 -48.48
CA HIS A 397 20.04 31.99 -47.72
C HIS A 397 19.63 33.46 -47.85
N ASN A 398 20.06 34.31 -46.91
CA ASN A 398 20.66 35.62 -47.24
C ASN A 398 21.55 36.14 -46.09
N HIS A 399 22.52 37.00 -46.44
CA HIS A 399 23.53 37.62 -45.56
C HIS A 399 23.11 39.02 -45.06
N SER A 400 23.51 39.37 -43.83
CA SER A 400 24.47 40.45 -43.52
C SER A 400 24.76 40.42 -41.99
N ASP A 401 26.01 40.49 -41.49
CA ASP A 401 26.93 41.65 -41.34
C ASP A 401 26.31 42.71 -40.38
N ASP A 402 26.93 43.21 -39.30
CA ASP A 402 28.27 43.10 -38.69
C ASP A 402 28.12 43.05 -37.13
N GLU A 403 29.09 43.10 -36.20
CA GLU A 403 30.51 43.53 -36.18
C GLU A 403 31.36 42.72 -35.13
N VAL A 404 32.39 43.35 -34.53
CA VAL A 404 33.50 42.78 -33.69
C VAL A 404 33.32 42.98 -32.16
N GLY A 405 33.96 42.13 -31.33
CA GLY A 405 34.16 42.39 -29.89
C GLY A 405 35.10 41.40 -29.16
N ASP A 406 36.41 41.59 -29.25
CA ASP A 406 37.43 40.72 -28.62
C ASP A 406 37.50 40.80 -27.08
N HIS A 407 37.87 39.68 -26.44
CA HIS A 407 38.98 39.66 -25.46
C HIS A 407 39.51 38.25 -25.15
N GLU A 408 40.78 37.96 -25.46
CA GLU A 408 41.49 36.77 -24.98
C GLU A 408 41.69 36.78 -23.45
N LYS A 409 41.70 35.59 -22.85
CA LYS A 409 42.73 35.20 -21.87
C LYS A 409 43.00 33.69 -21.91
N LYS A 410 44.25 33.32 -21.65
CA LYS A 410 44.78 31.95 -21.69
C LYS A 410 45.17 31.49 -20.29
N GLU A 411 45.08 30.18 -20.04
CA GLU A 411 45.94 29.33 -19.20
C GLU A 411 45.34 27.92 -19.33
N GLU A 412 45.78 27.09 -20.28
CA GLU A 412 47.02 26.28 -20.31
C GLU A 412 46.80 24.90 -19.67
N GLU A 413 46.87 23.86 -20.50
CA GLU A 413 46.45 22.48 -20.21
C GLU A 413 47.66 21.55 -20.34
N VAL A 414 47.88 20.66 -19.36
CA VAL A 414 48.99 19.70 -19.36
C VAL A 414 48.45 18.27 -19.47
N LYS A 415 48.89 17.58 -20.53
CA LYS A 415 48.43 16.23 -20.90
C LYS A 415 48.84 15.12 -19.91
N GLY A 416 47.97 14.11 -19.82
CA GLY A 416 48.32 12.73 -19.51
C GLY A 416 47.51 11.78 -20.39
N GLU A 417 48.17 11.00 -21.24
CA GLU A 417 47.59 9.90 -22.03
C GLU A 417 47.58 8.62 -21.14
N VAL A 418 46.82 7.54 -21.37
CA VAL A 418 46.90 6.61 -22.51
C VAL A 418 45.67 5.66 -22.54
N GLU A 419 45.12 5.47 -23.75
CA GLU A 419 44.41 4.30 -24.36
C GLU A 419 43.53 3.33 -23.50
N GLU A 420 42.28 3.13 -23.96
CA GLU A 420 41.53 1.86 -23.86
C GLU A 420 41.40 1.21 -25.25
N GLU A 421 41.51 -0.12 -25.33
CA GLU A 421 41.54 -0.87 -26.60
C GLU A 421 40.19 -1.55 -26.90
N VAL A 422 39.56 -1.21 -28.04
CA VAL A 422 38.26 -1.76 -28.46
C VAL A 422 38.44 -2.83 -29.55
N VAL A 423 38.19 -4.09 -29.20
CA VAL A 423 38.29 -5.22 -30.14
C VAL A 423 36.91 -5.60 -30.69
N VAL A 424 36.73 -5.43 -32.01
CA VAL A 424 35.57 -5.91 -32.77
C VAL A 424 36.01 -7.07 -33.66
N VAL A 425 35.22 -8.15 -33.71
CA VAL A 425 35.44 -9.30 -34.63
C VAL A 425 34.11 -9.72 -35.26
N GLU A 426 34.09 -9.82 -36.59
CA GLU A 426 32.92 -10.22 -37.39
C GLU A 426 32.76 -11.76 -37.50
N LYS A 427 31.83 -12.22 -38.35
CA LYS A 427 31.17 -13.54 -38.25
C LYS A 427 31.21 -14.35 -39.56
N GLN A 428 30.92 -15.66 -39.44
CA GLN A 428 30.64 -16.65 -40.51
C GLN A 428 31.85 -17.37 -41.16
N PRO A 429 31.66 -18.57 -41.80
CA PRO A 429 30.42 -19.35 -41.98
C PRO A 429 30.41 -20.82 -41.45
N ASP A 430 29.19 -21.38 -41.52
CA ASP A 430 28.65 -22.72 -41.19
C ASP A 430 29.36 -23.98 -41.76
N LEU A 431 29.20 -25.13 -41.08
CA LEU A 431 29.26 -26.50 -41.64
C LEU A 431 28.77 -27.62 -40.66
N GLY A 432 27.69 -28.34 -40.99
CA GLY A 432 27.73 -29.83 -40.99
C GLY A 432 27.17 -30.70 -39.82
N VAL A 433 25.87 -30.61 -39.51
CA VAL A 433 24.93 -31.69 -39.08
C VAL A 433 25.48 -33.07 -38.59
N LYS A 434 25.14 -33.50 -37.34
CA LYS A 434 24.48 -34.82 -37.05
C LYS A 434 24.01 -35.06 -35.59
N SER A 435 23.02 -35.93 -35.47
CA SER A 435 22.22 -36.38 -34.31
C SER A 435 22.93 -37.24 -33.24
N HIS A 436 22.46 -37.19 -31.98
CA HIS A 436 21.84 -38.36 -31.30
C HIS A 436 21.00 -37.97 -30.05
N GLU A 437 20.55 -38.96 -29.29
CA GLU A 437 19.41 -38.97 -28.36
C GLU A 437 19.59 -38.32 -26.97
N SER A 438 18.46 -38.23 -26.27
CA SER A 438 18.24 -37.82 -24.88
C SER A 438 19.08 -38.53 -23.80
N LEU A 439 19.30 -37.82 -22.69
CA LEU A 439 19.27 -38.41 -21.34
C LEU A 439 18.65 -37.42 -20.34
N GLU A 440 18.15 -37.94 -19.22
CA GLU A 440 17.59 -37.18 -18.10
C GLU A 440 18.71 -36.82 -17.09
N GLU A 441 18.71 -35.61 -16.54
CA GLU A 441 19.53 -35.29 -15.37
C GLU A 441 18.65 -34.87 -14.18
N SER A 442 18.91 -35.46 -13.03
CA SER A 442 18.28 -35.14 -11.75
C SER A 442 19.36 -34.79 -10.74
N TYR A 443 19.38 -33.54 -10.30
CA TYR A 443 20.40 -33.05 -9.38
C TYR A 443 20.00 -33.24 -7.92
N ILE A 444 20.64 -34.22 -7.28
CA ILE A 444 20.61 -34.40 -5.83
C ILE A 444 21.60 -33.41 -5.20
N ILE A 445 21.10 -32.48 -4.39
CA ILE A 445 21.96 -31.59 -3.60
C ILE A 445 22.43 -32.33 -2.34
N THR A 446 23.67 -32.81 -2.36
CA THR A 446 24.36 -33.29 -1.15
C THR A 446 24.96 -32.11 -0.39
N ALA A 447 24.73 -32.02 0.92
CA ALA A 447 25.31 -30.97 1.75
C ALA A 447 26.84 -31.04 1.79
N GLY A 448 27.49 -29.91 1.52
CA GLY A 448 28.91 -29.68 1.78
C GLY A 448 29.08 -28.68 2.93
N SER A 449 30.09 -28.88 3.77
CA SER A 449 30.49 -27.93 4.81
C SER A 449 31.08 -26.67 4.18
N VAL A 450 30.80 -25.51 4.78
CA VAL A 450 31.48 -24.25 4.51
C VAL A 450 32.21 -23.84 5.80
N ASP A 451 33.44 -23.36 5.66
CA ASP A 451 34.35 -23.08 6.77
C ASP A 451 33.97 -21.81 7.56
N GLU A 452 34.58 -21.67 8.75
CA GLU A 452 34.39 -20.52 9.64
C GLU A 452 35.21 -19.30 9.14
N GLU A 453 34.55 -18.25 8.65
CA GLU A 453 35.20 -16.94 8.44
C GLU A 453 34.96 -16.00 9.64
N GLU A 454 36.04 -15.36 10.09
CA GLU A 454 36.14 -14.65 11.36
C GLU A 454 35.73 -13.17 11.20
N PHE A 455 34.60 -12.78 11.80
CA PHE A 455 34.11 -11.40 11.75
C PHE A 455 35.00 -10.45 12.59
N VAL A 456 35.87 -9.70 11.93
CA VAL A 456 36.67 -8.64 12.55
C VAL A 456 35.77 -7.46 12.94
N ILE A 457 35.66 -7.21 14.24
CA ILE A 457 35.04 -6.00 14.80
C ILE A 457 36.01 -4.84 14.61
N VAL A 458 35.52 -3.72 14.08
CA VAL A 458 36.24 -2.43 14.04
C VAL A 458 35.55 -1.47 15.00
N GLU A 459 36.21 -1.16 16.11
CA GLU A 459 35.76 -0.09 17.03
C GLU A 459 36.23 1.29 16.52
N PRO A 460 35.52 2.38 16.85
CA PRO A 460 35.91 3.73 16.45
C PRO A 460 36.99 4.30 17.38
N ASP A 461 38.17 4.62 16.85
CA ASP A 461 39.23 5.30 17.60
C ASP A 461 38.91 6.79 17.83
N ASP A 462 38.85 7.20 19.09
CA ASP A 462 38.92 8.61 19.52
C ASP A 462 40.36 9.13 19.40
N ALA A 463 40.60 10.14 18.55
CA ALA A 463 41.88 10.85 18.51
C ALA A 463 41.73 12.36 18.23
N LEU A 464 42.14 13.18 19.19
CA LEU A 464 42.36 14.62 19.07
C LEU A 464 43.87 14.93 18.86
N ASP A 465 44.17 16.22 18.67
CA ASP A 465 45.50 16.85 18.63
C ASP A 465 46.44 16.49 17.45
N CYS A 466 46.38 17.32 16.40
CA CYS A 466 47.49 18.23 16.00
C CYS A 466 46.99 19.36 15.07
#